data_AF-A0A0F9W0E2-F1
#
_entry.id   AF-A0A0F9W0E2-F1
#
_cell.length_a   1.000
_cell.length_b   1.000
_cell.length_c   1.000
_cell.angle_alpha   90.00
_cell.angle_beta   90.00
_cell.angle_gamma   90.00
#
_symmetry.space_group_name_H-M   'P 1'
#
loop_
_entity.id
_entity.type
_entity.pdbx_description
1 polymer ?
#
loop_
_entity_poly.entity_id
_entity_poly.type
_entity_poly.pdbx_seq_one_letter_code
_entity_poly.pdbx_strand_id
1 'polypeptide(L)'
;MKRLSVIAFIGVFPGIALGAAPSAESLIEGMEDTLWSDSNHGRFTMRIETEYWARELKLEAWMDRPEKALIRIHAPKKEAGIGSLRIGDAMWNYLPKVDRTIKIPPSMMLQPWMGSNFSNDDLVKESSFVDDYIPPVSA
;
A
#
# COMPACT_ATOMS: atom_id res chain seq x y z
N MET A 1 7.54 -76.35 20.65
CA MET A 1 7.66 -76.19 19.19
C MET A 1 7.20 -74.78 18.82
N LYS A 2 8.07 -74.01 18.17
CA LYS A 2 7.93 -72.58 17.88
C LYS A 2 6.79 -72.33 16.89
N ARG A 3 5.96 -71.31 17.11
CA ARG A 3 5.19 -70.67 16.03
C ARG A 3 5.36 -69.16 16.11
N LEU A 4 5.77 -68.64 14.96
CA LEU A 4 6.41 -67.37 14.67
C LEU A 4 5.37 -66.24 14.73
N SER A 5 5.63 -65.19 15.51
CA SER A 5 4.85 -63.96 15.48
C SER A 5 5.21 -63.18 14.22
N VAL A 6 4.23 -62.95 13.33
CA VAL A 6 4.36 -62.08 12.17
C VAL A 6 4.14 -60.64 12.65
N ILE A 7 5.22 -59.86 12.70
CA ILE A 7 5.15 -58.41 12.94
C ILE A 7 4.90 -57.75 11.58
N ALA A 8 3.70 -57.22 11.39
CA ALA A 8 3.37 -56.37 10.25
C ALA A 8 4.10 -55.03 10.40
N PHE A 9 5.11 -54.82 9.56
CA PHE A 9 5.85 -53.56 9.49
C PHE A 9 4.99 -52.57 8.70
N ILE A 10 4.27 -51.68 9.41
CA ILE A 10 3.62 -50.52 8.79
C ILE A 10 4.74 -49.60 8.34
N GLY A 11 5.07 -49.66 7.05
CA GLY A 11 5.97 -48.72 6.40
C GLY A 11 5.34 -47.34 6.41
N VAL A 12 5.76 -46.49 7.36
CA VAL A 12 5.53 -45.05 7.30
C VAL A 12 6.42 -44.54 6.16
N PHE A 13 5.86 -44.47 4.96
CA PHE A 13 6.44 -43.64 3.91
C PHE A 13 6.34 -42.20 4.40
N PRO A 14 7.46 -41.47 4.58
CA PRO A 14 7.39 -40.02 4.70
C PRO A 14 6.92 -39.54 3.32
N GLY A 15 5.61 -39.31 3.19
CA GLY A 15 5.08 -38.57 2.06
C GLY A 15 5.76 -37.22 2.09
N ILE A 16 6.71 -37.00 1.18
CA ILE A 16 7.21 -35.66 0.90
C ILE A 16 5.98 -34.93 0.38
N ALA A 17 5.34 -34.15 1.25
CA ALA A 17 4.34 -33.19 0.85
C ALA A 17 5.07 -32.18 -0.03
N LEU A 18 5.08 -32.43 -1.34
CA LEU A 18 5.34 -31.41 -2.35
C LEU A 18 4.16 -30.44 -2.26
N GLY A 19 4.21 -29.54 -1.27
CA GLY A 19 3.35 -28.37 -1.29
C GLY A 19 3.64 -27.66 -2.60
N ALA A 20 2.61 -27.49 -3.43
CA ALA A 20 2.73 -26.69 -4.64
C ALA A 20 3.33 -25.33 -4.24
N ALA A 21 4.34 -24.88 -4.96
CA ALA A 21 4.89 -23.54 -4.72
C ALA A 21 3.72 -22.54 -4.81
N PRO A 22 3.59 -21.62 -3.84
CA PRO A 22 2.52 -20.63 -3.88
C PRO A 22 2.63 -19.83 -5.18
N SER A 23 1.49 -19.58 -5.81
CA SER A 23 1.38 -18.71 -6.98
C SER A 23 1.90 -17.31 -6.66
N ALA A 24 2.36 -16.57 -7.69
CA ALA A 24 2.83 -15.20 -7.51
C ALA A 24 1.73 -14.32 -6.91
N GLU A 25 0.49 -14.52 -7.34
CA GLU A 25 -0.72 -13.86 -6.83
C GLU A 25 -0.88 -14.12 -5.33
N SER A 26 -0.86 -15.38 -4.89
CA SER A 26 -1.02 -15.72 -3.47
C SER A 26 0.12 -15.19 -2.58
N LEU A 27 1.32 -15.04 -3.12
CA LEU A 27 2.45 -14.44 -2.40
C LEU A 27 2.26 -12.93 -2.23
N ILE A 28 1.76 -12.27 -3.28
CA ILE A 28 1.48 -10.84 -3.27
C ILE A 28 0.30 -10.54 -2.33
N GLU A 29 -0.79 -11.30 -2.41
CA GLU A 29 -1.94 -11.19 -1.49
C GLU A 29 -1.50 -11.32 -0.03
N GLY A 30 -0.74 -12.38 0.31
CA GLY A 30 -0.26 -12.58 1.68
C GLY A 30 0.70 -11.49 2.16
N MET A 31 1.48 -10.89 1.25
CA MET A 31 2.31 -9.73 1.56
C MET A 31 1.46 -8.49 1.84
N GLU A 32 0.44 -8.21 1.02
CA GLU A 32 -0.47 -7.08 1.21
C GLU A 32 -1.23 -7.18 2.53
N ASP A 33 -1.77 -8.35 2.85
CA ASP A 33 -2.48 -8.63 4.11
C ASP A 33 -1.58 -8.44 5.34
N THR A 34 -0.27 -8.68 5.20
CA THR A 34 0.69 -8.49 6.29
C THR A 34 1.11 -7.03 6.44
N LEU A 35 1.25 -6.31 5.33
CA LEU A 35 1.71 -4.91 5.33
C LEU A 35 0.60 -3.94 5.75
N TRP A 36 -0.66 -4.26 5.43
CA TRP A 36 -1.77 -3.32 5.53
C TRP A 36 -2.90 -3.86 6.40
N SER A 37 -3.54 -2.94 7.12
CA SER A 37 -4.84 -3.20 7.75
C SER A 37 -5.93 -2.52 6.92
N ASP A 38 -7.18 -3.00 7.02
CA ASP A 38 -8.35 -2.45 6.30
C ASP A 38 -8.46 -0.93 6.48
N SER A 39 -8.17 -0.46 7.69
CA SER A 39 -8.09 0.97 7.99
C SER A 39 -6.81 1.32 8.72
N ASN A 40 -6.26 2.49 8.40
CA ASN A 40 -5.04 2.99 9.02
C ASN A 40 -5.18 4.48 9.31
N HIS A 41 -4.68 4.89 10.48
CA HIS A 41 -4.52 6.27 10.86
C HIS A 41 -3.14 6.47 11.48
N GLY A 42 -2.38 7.43 10.95
CA GLY A 42 -1.05 7.74 11.45
C GLY A 42 -0.66 9.21 11.30
N ARG A 43 0.28 9.63 12.15
CA ARG A 43 1.01 10.89 12.00
C ARG A 43 2.40 10.59 11.47
N PHE A 44 2.81 11.29 10.43
CA PHE A 44 4.06 11.07 9.74
C PHE A 44 4.84 12.37 9.61
N THR A 45 6.16 12.23 9.53
CA THR A 45 7.06 13.31 9.16
C THR A 45 7.66 12.97 7.80
N MET A 46 7.38 13.78 6.79
CA MET A 46 7.92 13.62 5.45
C MET A 46 8.97 14.70 5.19
N ARG A 47 10.20 14.27 4.88
CA ARG A 47 11.28 15.18 4.49
C ARG A 47 11.45 15.12 2.98
N ILE A 48 11.29 16.27 2.32
CA ILE A 48 11.42 16.41 0.87
C ILE A 48 12.71 17.17 0.60
N GLU A 49 13.59 16.57 -0.20
CA GLU A 49 14.90 17.13 -0.55
C GLU A 49 15.07 17.16 -2.06
N THR A 50 15.55 18.29 -2.56
CA THR A 50 15.92 18.51 -3.95
C THR A 50 17.33 19.10 -3.99
N GLU A 51 17.90 19.27 -5.18
CA GLU A 51 19.20 19.94 -5.35
C GLU A 51 19.24 21.35 -4.75
N TYR A 52 18.11 22.06 -4.76
CA TYR A 52 18.06 23.50 -4.42
C TYR A 52 17.44 23.80 -3.06
N TRP A 53 16.65 22.88 -2.50
CA TRP A 53 15.93 23.12 -1.25
C TRP A 53 15.56 21.82 -0.53
N ALA A 54 15.39 21.92 0.79
CA ALA A 54 14.84 20.87 1.64
C ALA A 54 13.71 21.42 2.52
N ARG A 55 12.68 20.62 2.77
CA ARG A 55 11.62 20.95 3.73
C ARG A 55 11.05 19.72 4.40
N GLU A 56 10.52 19.91 5.60
CA GLU A 56 9.86 18.87 6.36
C GLU A 56 8.37 19.19 6.49
N LEU A 57 7.52 18.20 6.23
CA LEU A 57 6.09 18.23 6.43
C LEU A 57 5.72 17.31 7.59
N LYS A 58 4.91 17.80 8.53
CA LYS A 58 4.21 16.95 9.51
C LYS A 58 2.81 16.74 9.00
N LEU A 59 2.45 15.49 8.73
CA LEU A 59 1.18 15.13 8.12
C LEU A 59 0.45 14.08 8.97
N GLU A 60 -0.85 14.02 8.79
CA GLU A 60 -1.72 13.02 9.37
C GLU A 60 -2.55 12.41 8.25
N ALA A 61 -2.59 11.08 8.19
CA ALA A 61 -3.27 10.34 7.14
C ALA A 61 -4.30 9.41 7.75
N TRP A 62 -5.48 9.35 7.13
CA TRP A 62 -6.53 8.37 7.38
C TRP A 62 -6.78 7.62 6.08
N MET A 63 -6.78 6.30 6.15
CA MET A 63 -6.95 5.42 5.00
C MET A 63 -8.00 4.38 5.36
N ASP A 64 -8.96 4.21 4.46
CA ASP A 64 -10.01 3.20 4.45
C ASP A 64 -9.86 2.50 3.09
N ARG A 65 -9.06 1.42 3.07
CA ARG A 65 -8.54 0.85 1.83
C ARG A 65 -9.59 -0.04 1.15
N PRO A 66 -9.61 -0.11 -0.19
CA PRO A 66 -8.87 0.70 -1.16
C PRO A 66 -9.71 1.90 -1.65
N GLU A 67 -10.64 2.42 -0.84
CA GLU A 67 -11.67 3.34 -1.32
C GLU A 67 -11.38 4.82 -1.02
N LYS A 68 -10.90 5.13 0.18
CA LYS A 68 -10.83 6.51 0.68
C LYS A 68 -9.51 6.78 1.36
N ALA A 69 -8.97 7.96 1.12
CA ALA A 69 -7.79 8.46 1.80
C ALA A 69 -7.96 9.95 2.08
N LEU A 70 -7.56 10.37 3.28
CA LEU A 70 -7.47 11.78 3.66
C LEU A 70 -6.10 12.03 4.25
N ILE A 71 -5.40 13.02 3.71
CA ILE A 71 -4.12 13.48 4.22
C ILE A 71 -4.26 14.94 4.58
N ARG A 72 -3.78 15.33 5.77
CA ARG A 72 -3.77 16.71 6.24
C ARG A 72 -2.40 17.11 6.73
N ILE A 73 -1.91 18.25 6.24
CA ILE A 73 -0.63 18.82 6.64
C ILE A 73 -0.85 19.68 7.90
N HIS A 74 -0.06 19.44 8.94
CA HIS A 74 -0.08 20.17 10.21
C HIS A 74 1.09 21.16 10.34
N ALA A 75 2.23 20.86 9.71
CA ALA A 75 3.39 21.75 9.67
C ALA A 75 4.15 21.58 8.34
N PRO A 76 4.88 22.60 7.86
CA PRO A 76 5.12 23.92 8.47
C PRO A 76 3.89 24.84 8.42
N LYS A 77 3.93 25.98 9.12
CA LYS A 77 2.83 26.97 9.13
C LYS A 77 2.42 27.43 7.72
N LYS A 78 3.34 27.41 6.75
CA LYS A 78 3.06 27.82 5.37
C LYS A 78 2.11 26.84 4.66
N GLU A 79 2.17 25.55 4.97
CA GLU A 79 1.38 24.48 4.37
C GLU A 79 0.30 23.93 5.31
N ALA A 80 0.32 24.31 6.59
CA ALA A 80 -0.62 23.86 7.60
C ALA A 80 -2.09 24.06 7.15
N GLY A 81 -2.87 23.00 7.29
CA GLY A 81 -4.27 22.92 6.92
C GLY A 81 -4.53 22.51 5.48
N ILE A 82 -3.52 22.45 4.60
CA ILE A 82 -3.68 21.84 3.27
C ILE A 82 -4.09 20.38 3.46
N GLY A 83 -5.10 19.95 2.70
CA GLY A 83 -5.60 18.60 2.73
C GLY A 83 -5.73 18.00 1.35
N SER A 84 -5.48 16.70 1.23
CA SER A 84 -5.72 15.90 0.04
C SER A 84 -6.75 14.84 0.39
N LEU A 85 -7.86 14.80 -0.35
CA LEU A 85 -8.94 13.84 -0.18
C LEU A 85 -9.06 13.00 -1.44
N ARG A 86 -9.22 11.69 -1.26
CA ARG A 86 -9.55 10.74 -2.31
C ARG A 86 -10.81 9.97 -1.96
N ILE A 87 -11.65 9.76 -2.98
CA ILE A 87 -12.77 8.83 -2.96
C ILE A 87 -12.79 8.12 -4.33
N GLY A 88 -12.50 6.82 -4.35
CA GLY A 88 -12.29 6.06 -5.58
C GLY A 88 -11.15 6.64 -6.43
N ASP A 89 -11.42 6.91 -7.70
CA ASP A 89 -10.46 7.52 -8.64
C ASP A 89 -10.43 9.06 -8.58
N ALA A 90 -11.32 9.66 -7.79
CA ALA A 90 -11.43 11.11 -7.70
C ALA A 90 -10.60 11.64 -6.53
N MET A 91 -9.78 12.66 -6.83
CA MET A 91 -8.94 13.33 -5.84
C MET A 91 -9.21 14.84 -5.82
N TRP A 92 -9.13 15.41 -4.63
CA TRP A 92 -9.27 16.84 -4.38
C TRP A 92 -8.19 17.34 -3.44
N ASN A 93 -7.73 18.56 -3.68
CA ASN A 93 -6.89 19.30 -2.75
C ASN A 93 -7.65 20.50 -2.18
N TYR A 94 -7.62 20.64 -0.86
CA TYR A 94 -8.13 21.78 -0.14
C TYR A 94 -6.99 22.73 0.25
N LEU A 95 -7.15 24.01 -0.12
CA LEU A 95 -6.20 25.08 0.12
C LEU A 95 -6.83 26.09 1.11
N PRO A 96 -6.51 26.03 2.42
CA PRO A 96 -7.20 26.82 3.44
C PRO A 96 -6.96 28.32 3.31
N LYS A 97 -5.80 28.73 2.77
CA LYS A 97 -5.44 30.15 2.64
C LYS A 97 -6.38 30.95 1.73
N VAL A 98 -7.03 30.26 0.80
CA VAL A 98 -7.95 30.85 -0.18
C VAL A 98 -9.33 30.21 -0.11
N ASP A 99 -9.55 29.32 0.85
CA ASP A 99 -10.77 28.52 1.02
C ASP A 99 -11.24 27.89 -0.30
N ARG A 100 -10.33 27.18 -0.98
CA ARG A 100 -10.63 26.52 -2.25
C ARG A 100 -10.40 25.03 -2.19
N THR A 101 -11.37 24.28 -2.70
CA THR A 101 -11.24 22.87 -3.04
C THR A 101 -11.08 22.72 -4.54
N ILE A 102 -10.00 22.08 -4.97
CA ILE A 102 -9.64 21.90 -6.37
C ILE A 102 -9.66 20.40 -6.66
N LYS A 103 -10.46 19.98 -7.65
CA LYS A 103 -10.41 18.60 -8.16
C LYS A 103 -9.15 18.42 -9.01
N ILE A 104 -8.40 17.35 -8.75
CA ILE A 104 -7.22 17.00 -9.53
C ILE A 104 -7.70 16.25 -10.79
N PRO A 105 -7.42 16.75 -12.01
CA PRO A 105 -7.79 16.05 -13.23
C PRO A 105 -6.88 14.84 -13.43
N PRO A 106 -7.35 13.79 -14.14
CA PRO A 106 -6.57 12.57 -14.39
C PRO A 106 -5.17 12.83 -15.00
N SER A 107 -5.05 13.82 -15.88
CA SER A 107 -3.77 14.21 -16.49
C SER A 107 -2.73 14.75 -15.49
N MET A 108 -3.17 15.16 -14.30
CA MET A 108 -2.30 15.66 -13.23
C MET A 108 -2.02 14.59 -12.16
N MET A 109 -2.57 13.39 -12.27
CA MET A 109 -2.38 12.32 -11.28
C MET A 109 -0.91 11.89 -11.20
N LEU A 110 -0.22 11.81 -12.34
CA LEU A 110 1.20 11.47 -12.40
C LEU A 110 2.13 12.64 -12.01
N GLN A 111 1.59 13.81 -11.67
CA GLN A 111 2.42 14.96 -11.28
C GLN A 111 2.86 14.83 -9.81
N PRO A 112 4.05 15.38 -9.47
CA PRO A 112 4.53 15.48 -8.10
C PRO A 112 3.52 16.06 -7.13
N TRP A 113 3.13 15.29 -6.12
CA TRP A 113 2.39 15.80 -4.98
C TRP A 113 3.28 16.71 -4.16
N MET A 114 2.86 17.97 -4.04
CA MET A 114 3.55 18.98 -3.24
C MET A 114 5.06 19.06 -3.57
N GLY A 115 5.45 18.88 -4.84
CA GLY A 115 6.86 18.94 -5.25
C GLY A 115 7.76 17.88 -4.60
N SER A 116 7.18 16.76 -4.18
CA SER A 116 7.90 15.58 -3.70
C SER A 116 8.11 14.56 -4.83
N ASN A 117 8.77 13.45 -4.53
CA ASN A 117 8.85 12.32 -5.45
C ASN A 117 7.59 11.44 -5.45
N PHE A 118 6.66 11.65 -4.51
CA PHE A 118 5.34 11.05 -4.58
C PHE A 118 4.53 11.76 -5.65
N SER A 119 3.88 11.03 -6.53
CA SER A 119 2.85 11.56 -7.41
C SER A 119 1.51 11.72 -6.67
N ASN A 120 0.56 12.43 -7.28
CA ASN A 120 -0.82 12.42 -6.75
C ASN A 120 -1.42 11.01 -6.85
N ASP A 121 -1.03 10.23 -7.86
CA ASP A 121 -1.45 8.85 -8.03
C ASP A 121 -0.92 7.96 -6.92
N ASP A 122 0.31 8.15 -6.42
CA ASP A 122 0.84 7.37 -5.30
C ASP A 122 0.10 7.64 -3.96
N LEU A 123 -0.64 8.75 -3.87
CA LEU A 123 -1.54 9.02 -2.75
C LEU A 123 -2.93 8.44 -2.97
N VAL A 124 -3.26 8.16 -4.23
CA VAL A 124 -4.55 7.62 -4.64
C VAL A 124 -4.52 6.10 -4.66
N LYS A 125 -3.44 5.55 -5.17
CA LYS A 125 -3.08 4.17 -5.23
C LYS A 125 -1.96 3.94 -4.24
N GLU A 126 -2.30 3.29 -3.13
CA GLU A 126 -1.52 2.09 -2.89
C GLU A 126 -2.06 1.07 -3.89
N SER A 127 -1.37 0.92 -5.01
CA SER A 127 -1.71 -0.07 -6.03
C SER A 127 -1.89 -1.41 -5.34
N SER A 128 -3.06 -2.05 -5.50
CA SER A 128 -3.08 -3.48 -5.23
C SER A 128 -2.21 -4.10 -6.31
N PHE A 129 -1.07 -4.66 -5.90
CA PHE A 129 -0.17 -5.35 -6.80
C PHE A 129 -0.86 -6.53 -7.48
N VAL A 130 -1.97 -7.02 -6.93
CA VAL A 130 -2.80 -8.08 -7.48
C VAL A 130 -3.66 -7.58 -8.65
N ASP A 131 -4.30 -6.41 -8.50
CA ASP A 131 -5.21 -5.87 -9.51
C ASP A 131 -4.49 -5.08 -10.62
N ASP A 132 -3.37 -4.43 -10.29
CA ASP A 132 -2.69 -3.48 -11.17
C ASP A 132 -1.52 -4.07 -11.95
N TYR A 133 -1.03 -5.25 -11.57
CA TYR A 133 0.14 -5.87 -12.18
C TYR A 133 -0.13 -7.33 -12.52
N ILE A 134 0.18 -7.72 -13.76
CA ILE A 134 0.24 -9.12 -14.15
C ILE A 134 1.69 -9.57 -13.94
N PRO A 135 1.97 -10.46 -12.96
CA PRO A 135 3.32 -10.96 -12.75
C PRO A 135 3.80 -11.71 -14.00
N PRO A 136 5.04 -11.46 -14.49
CA PRO A 136 5.57 -12.16 -15.67
C PRO A 136 5.92 -13.63 -15.41
N VAL A 137 5.56 -14.19 -14.26
CA VAL A 137 5.90 -15.56 -13.88
C VAL A 137 4.85 -16.50 -14.46
N SER A 138 5.00 -16.82 -15.75
CA SER A 138 4.44 -18.06 -16.30
C SER A 138 5.13 -19.23 -15.59
N ALA A 139 4.32 -20.08 -14.94
CA ALA A 139 4.75 -21.35 -14.36
C ALA A 139 5.49 -22.24 -15.39
#